data_AF-A0A5K0ZV45-F1
#
_entry.id   AF-A0A5K0ZV45-F1
#
_cell.length_a   1.000
_cell.length_b   1.000
_cell.length_c   1.000
_cell.angle_alpha   90.00
_cell.angle_beta   90.00
_cell.angle_gamma   90.00
#
_symmetry.space_group_name_H-M   'P 1'
#
loop_
_entity.id
_entity.type
_entity.pdbx_description
1 polymer ?
#
loop_
_entity_poly.entity_id
_entity_poly.type
_entity_poly.pdbx_seq_one_letter_code
_entity_poly.pdbx_strand_id
1 'polypeptide(L)'
;GSINSEEGEAEASPPPSSPPPLVREDIGFKYDVFLSFRGPDTRKGFTDHLHAFLKLKGITAFIDSDNLEKGQKVEHLFDCIQKSKIFVPIFSKGYADSKWCLQEITKIVECKRLIIPVFFDVNPTDVRHQTGPFASAFTRLHENRKTDKEEVSQWSDALRKAGEISGYTLADTEG
;
A
#
# COMPACT_ATOMS: atom_id res chain seq x y z
N GLY A 1 63.02 -59.88 -9.70
CA GLY A 1 61.84 -59.32 -10.39
C GLY A 1 61.00 -58.67 -9.34
N SER A 2 61.02 -57.35 -9.28
CA SER A 2 60.31 -56.54 -8.29
C SER A 2 59.20 -55.81 -9.03
N ILE A 3 57.95 -56.07 -8.64
CA ILE A 3 56.78 -55.37 -9.15
C ILE A 3 56.67 -54.03 -8.40
N ASN A 4 56.65 -52.92 -9.14
CA ASN A 4 56.24 -51.63 -8.63
C ASN A 4 54.71 -51.54 -8.73
N SER A 5 54.05 -51.20 -7.64
CA SER A 5 52.63 -50.80 -7.62
C SER A 5 52.59 -49.28 -7.59
N GLU A 6 52.18 -48.66 -8.69
CA GLU A 6 51.82 -47.24 -8.75
C GLU A 6 50.40 -47.10 -8.16
N GLU A 7 50.29 -46.42 -7.02
CA GLU A 7 49.02 -45.89 -6.54
C GLU A 7 48.78 -44.53 -7.22
N GLY A 8 47.74 -44.47 -8.05
CA GLY A 8 47.27 -43.21 -8.62
C GLY A 8 46.47 -42.42 -7.59
N GLU A 9 46.97 -41.25 -7.21
CA GLU A 9 46.21 -40.24 -6.47
C GLU A 9 45.14 -39.63 -7.38
N ALA A 10 43.87 -39.79 -7.02
CA ALA A 10 42.76 -39.10 -7.68
C ALA A 10 42.69 -37.65 -7.16
N GLU A 11 42.91 -36.67 -8.04
CA GLU A 11 42.67 -35.26 -7.72
C GLU A 11 41.18 -35.00 -7.42
N ALA A 12 40.92 -34.50 -6.22
CA ALA A 12 39.59 -34.03 -5.82
C ALA A 12 39.27 -32.69 -6.48
N SER A 13 38.17 -32.62 -7.24
CA SER A 13 37.68 -31.39 -7.85
C SER A 13 37.31 -30.33 -6.80
N PRO A 14 37.52 -29.02 -7.07
CA PRO A 14 37.18 -27.97 -6.13
C PRO A 14 35.67 -27.86 -5.89
N PRO A 15 35.24 -27.40 -4.71
CA PRO A 15 33.82 -27.23 -4.41
C PRO A 15 33.19 -26.15 -5.30
N PRO A 16 31.88 -26.25 -5.63
CA PRO A 16 31.21 -25.25 -6.45
C PRO A 16 31.20 -23.89 -5.73
N SER A 17 31.60 -22.85 -6.45
CA SER A 17 31.59 -21.46 -5.98
C SER A 17 30.18 -21.05 -5.54
N SER A 18 30.09 -20.46 -4.35
CA SER A 18 28.86 -19.91 -3.80
C SER A 18 28.17 -18.96 -4.79
N PRO A 19 26.83 -19.00 -4.90
CA PRO A 19 26.10 -18.05 -5.73
C PRO A 19 26.36 -16.62 -5.23
N PRO A 20 26.47 -15.62 -6.13
CA PRO A 20 26.60 -14.23 -5.72
C PRO A 20 25.39 -13.87 -4.84
N PRO A 21 25.58 -13.07 -3.78
CA PRO A 21 24.47 -12.64 -2.96
C PRO A 21 23.46 -11.96 -3.88
N LEU A 22 22.20 -12.42 -3.81
CA LEU A 22 21.09 -11.73 -4.46
C LEU A 22 21.19 -10.27 -4.03
N VAL A 23 21.45 -9.39 -4.99
CA VAL A 23 21.48 -7.94 -4.76
C VAL A 23 20.08 -7.60 -4.29
N ARG A 24 19.87 -7.51 -2.98
CA ARG A 24 18.71 -6.81 -2.45
C ARG A 24 18.94 -5.39 -2.90
N GLU A 25 18.21 -4.95 -3.92
CA GLU A 25 18.05 -3.51 -4.15
C GLU A 25 17.71 -2.94 -2.77
N ASP A 26 18.61 -2.08 -2.27
CA ASP A 26 18.28 -1.28 -1.12
C ASP A 26 17.16 -0.37 -1.59
N ILE A 27 15.92 -0.84 -1.45
CA ILE A 27 14.71 -0.05 -1.66
C ILE A 27 14.81 0.99 -0.55
N GLY A 28 15.51 2.10 -0.81
CA GLY A 28 15.87 3.09 0.19
C GLY A 28 14.61 3.68 0.81
N PHE A 29 14.09 2.99 1.83
CA PHE A 29 12.83 3.33 2.47
C PHE A 29 13.02 4.68 3.14
N LYS A 30 12.20 5.64 2.73
CA LYS A 30 12.23 7.00 3.23
C LYS A 30 11.23 7.20 4.37
N TYR A 31 10.16 6.41 4.37
CA TYR A 31 9.06 6.53 5.32
C TYR A 31 8.75 5.17 5.95
N ASP A 32 8.45 5.19 7.24
CA ASP A 32 7.96 4.02 7.95
C ASP A 32 6.49 3.75 7.62
N VAL A 33 5.70 4.80 7.49
CA VAL A 33 4.25 4.71 7.27
C VAL A 33 3.82 5.61 6.10
N PHE A 34 2.89 5.11 5.30
CA PHE A 34 2.13 5.90 4.32
C PHE A 34 0.67 5.95 4.75
N LEU A 35 0.13 7.15 4.99
CA LEU A 35 -1.28 7.38 5.31
C LEU A 35 -2.03 7.77 4.04
N SER A 36 -2.97 6.92 3.61
CA SER A 36 -3.89 7.19 2.49
C SER A 36 -5.27 7.51 3.04
N PHE A 37 -5.83 8.67 2.73
CA PHE A 37 -7.11 9.09 3.30
C PHE A 37 -7.81 10.17 2.47
N ARG A 38 -9.11 10.29 2.69
CA ARG A 38 -9.92 11.39 2.15
C ARG A 38 -9.74 12.63 3.03
N GLY A 39 -9.13 13.68 2.49
CA GLY A 39 -8.79 14.91 3.21
C GLY A 39 -10.01 15.61 3.82
N PRO A 40 -11.09 15.86 3.05
CA PRO A 40 -12.32 16.43 3.59
C PRO A 40 -12.95 15.64 4.74
N ASP A 41 -12.74 14.33 4.81
CA ASP A 41 -13.40 13.48 5.80
C ASP A 41 -12.60 13.43 7.11
N THR A 42 -11.27 13.24 7.04
CA THR A 42 -10.48 12.89 8.23
C THR A 42 -9.28 13.78 8.50
N ARG A 43 -8.94 14.74 7.60
CA ARG A 43 -7.72 15.55 7.74
C ARG A 43 -7.68 16.31 9.06
N LYS A 44 -8.73 17.05 9.41
CA LYS A 44 -8.74 17.92 10.62
C LYS A 44 -9.02 17.18 11.93
N GLY A 45 -9.24 15.86 11.88
CA GLY A 45 -9.59 15.05 13.04
C GLY A 45 -8.62 13.89 13.19
N PHE A 46 -9.13 12.68 12.98
CA PHE A 46 -8.40 11.43 13.20
C PHE A 46 -7.01 11.41 12.54
N THR A 47 -6.89 11.82 11.27
CA THR A 47 -5.64 11.66 10.53
C THR A 47 -4.53 12.59 11.01
N ASP A 48 -4.84 13.86 11.34
CA ASP A 48 -3.84 14.78 11.88
C ASP A 48 -3.39 14.37 13.29
N HIS A 49 -4.31 13.89 14.13
CA HIS A 49 -3.96 13.31 15.43
C HIS A 49 -3.06 12.08 15.30
N LEU A 50 -3.40 11.15 14.41
CA LEU A 50 -2.59 9.96 14.14
C LEU A 50 -1.19 10.35 13.65
N HIS A 51 -1.10 11.28 12.71
CA HIS A 51 0.19 11.75 12.21
C HIS A 51 1.03 12.45 13.28
N ALA A 52 0.43 13.33 14.07
CA ALA A 52 1.12 14.00 15.18
C ALA A 52 1.65 12.98 16.20
N PHE A 53 0.86 11.94 16.51
CA PHE A 53 1.28 10.86 17.40
C PHE A 53 2.43 10.03 16.82
N LEU A 54 2.37 9.65 15.53
CA LEU A 54 3.46 8.93 14.86
C LEU A 54 4.77 9.74 14.91
N LYS A 55 4.68 11.05 14.61
CA LYS A 55 5.82 11.98 14.69
C LYS A 55 6.39 12.06 16.11
N LEU A 56 5.54 12.15 17.13
CA LEU A 56 5.97 12.15 18.54
C LEU A 56 6.71 10.87 18.92
N LYS A 57 6.35 9.74 18.31
CA LYS A 57 7.03 8.44 18.49
C LYS A 57 8.28 8.27 17.62
N GLY A 58 8.68 9.28 16.86
CA GLY A 58 9.83 9.21 15.96
C GLY A 58 9.57 8.35 14.71
N ILE A 59 8.32 8.04 14.40
CA ILE A 59 7.92 7.26 13.23
C ILE A 59 7.71 8.23 12.07
N THR A 60 8.43 8.01 10.97
CA THR A 60 8.32 8.85 9.78
C THR A 60 7.10 8.45 8.96
N ALA A 61 6.15 9.37 8.80
CA ALA A 61 4.92 9.12 8.06
C ALA A 61 4.79 10.09 6.87
N PHE A 62 4.53 9.54 5.69
CA PHE A 62 4.04 10.32 4.55
C PHE A 62 2.52 10.44 4.64
N ILE A 63 2.02 11.67 4.52
CA ILE A 63 0.60 11.97 4.43
C ILE A 63 0.29 12.25 2.98
N ASP A 64 -0.53 11.41 2.34
CA ASP A 64 -1.23 11.85 1.14
C ASP A 64 -2.66 12.20 1.50
N SER A 65 -2.98 13.48 1.37
CA SER A 65 -4.37 13.88 1.28
C SER A 65 -4.61 14.29 -0.15
N ASP A 66 -5.71 13.82 -0.73
CA ASP A 66 -6.34 14.33 -1.96
C ASP A 66 -6.37 15.87 -2.17
N ASN A 67 -6.12 16.66 -1.13
CA ASN A 67 -6.01 18.11 -1.12
C ASN A 67 -4.54 18.61 -1.11
N LEU A 68 -3.53 17.74 -1.25
CA LEU A 68 -2.17 18.15 -1.56
C LEU A 68 -2.21 18.72 -2.97
N GLU A 69 -1.88 20.00 -3.03
CA GLU A 69 -1.89 20.92 -4.16
C GLU A 69 -1.82 20.25 -5.54
N LYS A 70 -2.72 20.69 -6.43
CA LYS A 70 -2.90 20.33 -7.85
C LYS A 70 -1.64 20.44 -8.76
N GLY A 71 -0.42 20.37 -8.22
CA GLY A 71 0.84 20.50 -8.93
C GLY A 71 1.94 19.50 -8.54
N GLN A 72 1.75 18.62 -7.54
CA GLN A 72 2.73 17.55 -7.31
C GLN A 72 2.51 16.41 -8.32
N LYS A 73 3.57 16.08 -9.07
CA LYS A 73 3.54 15.07 -10.12
C LYS A 73 3.10 13.71 -9.56
N VAL A 74 2.23 13.01 -10.28
CA VAL A 74 1.82 11.62 -10.01
C VAL A 74 3.03 10.71 -9.75
N GLU A 75 4.14 10.98 -10.44
CA GLU A 75 5.43 10.32 -10.26
C GLU A 75 5.95 10.39 -8.81
N HIS A 76 5.82 11.54 -8.15
CA HIS A 76 6.29 11.72 -6.76
C HIS A 76 5.48 10.90 -5.76
N LEU A 77 4.18 10.71 -6.02
CA LEU A 77 3.34 9.89 -5.18
C LEU A 77 3.73 8.41 -5.27
N PHE A 78 3.85 7.87 -6.48
CA PHE A 78 4.23 6.47 -6.64
C PHE A 78 5.61 6.19 -6.04
N ASP A 79 6.53 7.15 -6.14
CA ASP A 79 7.81 7.11 -5.44
C ASP A 79 7.65 7.04 -3.92
N CYS A 80 6.78 7.85 -3.33
CA CYS A 80 6.53 7.84 -1.89
C CYS A 80 5.90 6.52 -1.44
N ILE A 81 4.96 5.97 -2.21
CA ILE A 81 4.38 4.65 -1.96
C ILE A 81 5.49 3.58 -1.99
N GLN A 82 6.35 3.58 -3.02
CA GLN A 82 7.43 2.62 -3.13
C GLN A 82 8.46 2.74 -1.99
N LYS A 83 8.73 3.97 -1.54
CA LYS A 83 9.67 4.26 -0.44
C LYS A 83 9.05 4.14 0.96
N SER A 84 7.83 3.60 1.07
CA SER A 84 7.15 3.38 2.35
C SER A 84 7.12 1.90 2.75
N LYS A 85 7.29 1.63 4.06
CA LYS A 85 7.33 0.27 4.62
C LYS A 85 5.95 -0.30 4.92
N ILE A 86 5.07 0.51 5.52
CA ILE A 86 3.71 0.14 5.96
C ILE A 86 2.69 1.09 5.34
N PHE A 87 1.55 0.57 4.93
CA PHE A 87 0.44 1.35 4.40
C PHE A 87 -0.76 1.33 5.35
N VAL A 88 -1.34 2.51 5.59
CA VAL A 88 -2.53 2.68 6.44
C VAL A 88 -3.58 3.40 5.61
N PRO A 89 -4.41 2.68 4.84
CA PRO A 89 -5.57 3.27 4.20
C PRO A 89 -6.67 3.51 5.25
N ILE A 90 -7.12 4.76 5.34
CA ILE A 90 -8.18 5.22 6.23
C ILE A 90 -9.44 5.38 5.39
N PHE A 91 -10.22 4.30 5.30
CA PHE A 91 -11.48 4.26 4.56
C PHE A 91 -12.54 5.05 5.31
N SER A 92 -13.01 6.14 4.69
CA SER A 92 -14.10 6.98 5.16
C SER A 92 -15.21 7.03 4.12
N LYS A 93 -16.37 7.61 4.46
CA LYS A 93 -17.57 7.64 3.59
C LYS A 93 -17.27 8.21 2.20
N GLY A 94 -16.46 9.25 2.09
CA GLY A 94 -16.10 9.91 0.84
C GLY A 94 -14.84 9.36 0.16
N TYR A 95 -14.22 8.30 0.67
CA TYR A 95 -12.94 7.78 0.14
C TYR A 95 -13.01 7.48 -1.36
N ALA A 96 -14.07 6.79 -1.80
CA ALA A 96 -14.25 6.44 -3.21
C ALA A 96 -14.72 7.60 -4.10
N ASP A 97 -15.06 8.76 -3.54
CA ASP A 97 -15.34 9.95 -4.35
C ASP A 97 -14.07 10.56 -4.96
N SER A 98 -12.89 10.20 -4.42
CA SER A 98 -11.59 10.65 -4.90
C SER A 98 -10.96 9.60 -5.81
N LYS A 99 -10.87 9.88 -7.12
CA LYS A 99 -10.12 9.04 -8.08
C LYS A 99 -8.67 8.84 -7.61
N TRP A 100 -8.09 9.83 -6.92
CA TRP A 100 -6.75 9.75 -6.37
C TRP A 100 -6.63 8.70 -5.27
N CYS A 101 -7.54 8.69 -4.29
CA CYS A 101 -7.57 7.66 -3.25
C CYS A 101 -7.76 6.26 -3.85
N LEU A 102 -8.56 6.14 -4.92
CA LEU A 102 -8.72 4.87 -5.64
C LEU A 102 -7.44 4.42 -6.36
N GLN A 103 -6.67 5.36 -6.94
CA GLN A 103 -5.37 5.06 -7.54
C GLN A 103 -4.31 4.66 -6.49
N GLU A 104 -4.29 5.35 -5.34
CA GLU A 104 -3.43 5.04 -4.21
C GLU A 104 -3.67 3.60 -3.72
N ILE A 105 -4.92 3.23 -3.42
CA ILE A 105 -5.21 1.91 -2.87
C ILE A 105 -4.82 0.79 -3.85
N THR A 106 -5.02 0.98 -5.16
CA THR A 106 -4.56 0.04 -6.19
C THR A 106 -3.05 -0.16 -6.14
N LYS A 107 -2.26 0.91 -5.99
CA LYS A 107 -0.80 0.80 -5.89
C LYS A 107 -0.34 0.20 -4.58
N ILE A 108 -1.02 0.55 -3.48
CA ILE A 108 -0.75 -0.01 -2.15
C ILE A 108 -0.91 -1.54 -2.18
N VAL A 109 -2.00 -2.06 -2.75
CA VAL A 109 -2.21 -3.52 -2.83
C VAL A 109 -1.24 -4.21 -3.78
N GLU A 110 -0.71 -3.51 -4.80
CA GLU A 110 0.34 -4.03 -5.69
C GLU A 110 1.71 -4.16 -4.99
N CYS A 111 1.99 -3.34 -3.98
CA CYS A 111 3.29 -3.34 -3.29
C CYS A 111 3.57 -4.60 -2.48
N LYS A 112 2.53 -5.40 -2.14
CA LYS A 112 2.64 -6.64 -1.35
C LYS A 112 3.39 -6.44 -0.02
N ARG A 113 3.26 -5.28 0.62
CA ARG A 113 3.79 -5.00 1.97
C ARG A 113 2.65 -4.97 2.99
N LEU A 114 2.98 -4.71 4.24
CA LEU A 114 2.00 -4.66 5.32
C LEU A 114 1.00 -3.52 5.09
N ILE A 115 -0.29 -3.88 5.09
CA ILE A 115 -1.42 -2.95 5.02
C ILE A 115 -2.18 -3.09 6.33
N ILE A 116 -2.45 -1.97 6.99
CA ILE A 116 -3.25 -1.88 8.22
C ILE A 116 -4.46 -0.99 7.91
N PRO A 117 -5.60 -1.56 7.47
CA PRO A 117 -6.76 -0.75 7.12
C PRO A 117 -7.42 -0.19 8.37
N VAL A 118 -7.86 1.07 8.28
CA VAL A 118 -8.72 1.73 9.25
C VAL A 118 -10.06 2.01 8.58
N PHE A 119 -11.14 1.50 9.17
CA PHE A 119 -12.52 1.70 8.72
C PHE A 119 -13.14 2.79 9.60
N PHE A 120 -13.07 4.04 9.13
CA PHE A 120 -13.51 5.22 9.85
C PHE A 120 -14.96 5.57 9.48
N ASP A 121 -15.87 5.31 10.41
CA ASP A 121 -17.32 5.50 10.29
C ASP A 121 -17.93 4.83 9.04
N VAL A 122 -17.37 3.66 8.68
CA VAL A 122 -17.82 2.80 7.59
C VAL A 122 -17.72 1.33 7.98
N ASN A 123 -18.58 0.49 7.42
CA ASN A 123 -18.50 -0.95 7.61
C ASN A 123 -17.42 -1.54 6.67
N PRO A 124 -16.51 -2.42 7.16
CA PRO A 124 -15.58 -3.14 6.29
C PRO A 124 -16.25 -3.87 5.11
N THR A 125 -17.48 -4.38 5.30
CA THR A 125 -18.27 -5.01 4.24
C THR A 125 -18.65 -4.03 3.13
N ASP A 126 -18.91 -2.76 3.46
CA ASP A 126 -19.21 -1.73 2.47
C ASP A 126 -17.98 -1.39 1.63
N VAL A 127 -16.80 -1.34 2.24
CA VAL A 127 -15.53 -1.18 1.51
C VAL A 127 -15.30 -2.36 0.58
N ARG A 128 -15.49 -3.59 1.09
CA ARG A 128 -15.22 -4.83 0.34
C ARG A 128 -16.09 -5.01 -0.89
N HIS A 129 -17.37 -4.67 -0.79
CA HIS A 129 -18.35 -4.87 -1.86
C HIS A 129 -18.78 -3.57 -2.55
N GLN A 130 -18.15 -2.45 -2.19
CA GLN A 130 -18.46 -1.11 -2.68
C GLN A 130 -19.95 -0.77 -2.51
N THR A 131 -20.53 -1.15 -1.37
CA THR A 131 -21.92 -0.87 -0.98
C THR A 131 -22.00 0.34 -0.03
N GLY A 132 -23.20 0.67 0.44
CA GLY A 132 -23.40 1.73 1.41
C GLY A 132 -22.82 3.07 0.91
N PRO A 133 -21.95 3.75 1.68
CA PRO A 133 -21.33 5.02 1.28
C PRO A 133 -20.55 4.97 -0.05
N PHE A 134 -20.06 3.79 -0.45
CA PHE A 134 -19.26 3.62 -1.66
C PHE A 134 -20.10 3.46 -2.92
N ALA A 135 -21.38 3.09 -2.79
CA ALA A 135 -22.24 2.73 -3.92
C ALA A 135 -22.43 3.90 -4.90
N SER A 136 -22.75 5.09 -4.41
CA SER A 136 -22.98 6.27 -5.26
C SER A 136 -21.71 6.70 -6.01
N ALA A 137 -20.54 6.51 -5.41
CA ALA A 137 -19.27 6.79 -6.07
C ALA A 137 -19.06 5.83 -7.25
N PHE A 138 -19.24 4.52 -7.04
CA PHE A 138 -19.08 3.52 -8.10
C PHE A 138 -20.14 3.64 -9.21
N THR A 139 -21.39 3.95 -8.90
CA THR A 139 -22.41 4.26 -9.91
C THR A 139 -21.95 5.40 -10.83
N ARG A 140 -21.49 6.51 -10.25
CA ARG A 140 -21.01 7.67 -11.01
C ARG A 140 -19.77 7.34 -11.86
N LEU A 141 -18.87 6.49 -11.36
CA LEU A 141 -17.69 6.05 -12.11
C LEU A 141 -18.08 5.20 -13.32
N HIS A 142 -19.05 4.30 -13.19
CA HIS A 142 -19.54 3.47 -14.29
C HIS A 142 -20.32 4.25 -15.35
N GLU A 143 -21.08 5.28 -14.95
CA GLU A 143 -21.86 6.11 -15.88
C GLU A 143 -21.01 7.14 -16.64
N ASN A 144 -19.86 7.53 -16.07
CA ASN A 144 -18.98 8.52 -16.68
C ASN A 144 -18.21 7.94 -17.87
N ARG A 145 -18.58 8.36 -19.08
CA ARG A 145 -17.94 7.95 -20.35
C ARG A 145 -16.44 8.25 -20.45
N LYS A 146 -15.91 9.15 -19.61
CA LYS A 146 -14.47 9.49 -19.59
C LYS A 146 -13.66 8.57 -18.66
N THR A 147 -14.32 7.78 -17.83
CA THR A 147 -13.65 6.82 -16.95
C THR A 147 -13.44 5.51 -17.71
N ASP A 148 -12.23 4.98 -17.66
CA ASP A 148 -11.97 3.65 -18.22
C ASP A 148 -12.63 2.58 -17.33
N LYS A 149 -13.38 1.67 -17.94
CA LYS A 149 -14.06 0.58 -17.23
C LYS A 149 -13.06 -0.39 -16.60
N GLU A 150 -11.89 -0.56 -17.21
CA GLU A 150 -10.83 -1.39 -16.67
C GLU A 150 -10.23 -0.77 -15.40
N GLU A 151 -10.03 0.57 -15.39
CA GLU A 151 -9.62 1.27 -14.17
C GLU A 151 -10.64 1.09 -13.03
N VAL A 152 -11.94 1.19 -13.33
CA VAL A 152 -13.00 0.99 -12.31
C VAL A 152 -12.96 -0.43 -11.74
N SER A 153 -12.73 -1.43 -12.60
CA SER A 153 -12.57 -2.82 -12.19
C SER A 153 -11.37 -2.99 -11.24
N GLN A 154 -10.23 -2.37 -11.59
CA GLN A 154 -9.01 -2.41 -10.77
C GLN A 154 -9.21 -1.73 -9.40
N TRP A 155 -9.95 -0.63 -9.35
CA TRP A 155 -10.28 0.04 -8.08
C TRP A 155 -11.21 -0.81 -7.20
N SER A 156 -12.25 -1.41 -7.80
CA SER A 156 -13.14 -2.34 -7.10
C SER A 156 -12.36 -3.51 -6.50
N ASP A 157 -11.47 -4.13 -7.29
CA ASP A 157 -10.64 -5.24 -6.83
C ASP A 157 -9.66 -4.84 -5.73
N ALA A 158 -9.08 -3.64 -5.80
CA ALA A 158 -8.18 -3.13 -4.77
C ALA A 158 -8.91 -2.89 -3.44
N LEU A 159 -10.09 -2.26 -3.48
CA LEU A 159 -10.93 -2.07 -2.30
C LEU A 159 -11.41 -3.40 -1.71
N ARG A 160 -11.78 -4.36 -2.57
CA ARG A 160 -12.14 -5.71 -2.14
C ARG A 160 -10.99 -6.37 -1.38
N LYS A 161 -9.78 -6.41 -1.97
CA LYS A 161 -8.58 -6.97 -1.34
C LYS A 161 -8.25 -6.27 -0.02
N ALA A 162 -8.29 -4.95 0.01
CA ALA A 162 -7.99 -4.20 1.22
C ALA A 162 -9.06 -4.38 2.31
N GLY A 163 -10.34 -4.48 1.94
CA GLY A 163 -11.46 -4.75 2.85
C GLY A 163 -11.56 -6.21 3.31
N GLU A 164 -10.77 -7.12 2.75
CA GLU A 164 -10.58 -8.49 3.26
C GLU A 164 -9.54 -8.55 4.39
N ILE A 165 -8.65 -7.55 4.49
CA ILE A 165 -7.61 -7.47 5.52
C ILE A 165 -8.22 -7.06 6.86
N SER A 166 -7.81 -7.75 7.93
CA SER A 166 -8.20 -7.38 9.30
C SER A 166 -7.61 -6.01 9.67
N GLY A 167 -8.43 -5.15 10.27
CA GLY A 167 -8.05 -3.79 10.62
C GLY A 167 -8.84 -3.22 11.78
N TYR A 168 -8.79 -1.91 11.94
CA TYR A 168 -9.45 -1.20 13.04
C TYR A 168 -10.73 -0.53 12.55
N THR A 169 -11.85 -0.77 13.23
CA THR A 169 -13.10 -0.03 12.97
C THR A 169 -13.26 1.05 14.04
N LEU A 170 -13.46 2.28 13.61
CA LEU A 170 -13.62 3.45 14.47
C LEU A 170 -14.94 4.12 14.12
N ALA A 171 -15.72 4.47 15.14
CA ALA A 171 -16.89 5.34 14.96
C ALA A 171 -16.45 6.79 15.15
N ASP A 172 -16.96 7.69 14.32
CA ASP A 172 -16.84 9.12 14.58
C ASP A 172 -17.75 9.43 15.77
N THR A 173 -17.16 9.59 16.94
CA THR A 173 -17.88 10.02 18.14
C THR A 173 -17.67 11.52 18.20
N GLU A 174 -18.75 12.29 18.02
CA GLU A 174 -18.72 13.75 18.07
C GLU A 174 -17.89 14.21 19.28
N GLY A 175 -16.84 14.98 19.01
CA GLY A 175 -16.02 15.67 20.00
C GLY A 175 -16.48 17.09 20.20
#